data_AF-A0A7C2CXQ1-F1
#
_entry.id   AF-A0A7C2CXQ1-F1
#
_cell.length_a   1.000
_cell.length_b   1.000
_cell.length_c   1.000
_cell.angle_alpha   90.00
_cell.angle_beta   90.00
_cell.angle_gamma   90.00
#
_symmetry.space_group_name_H-M   'P 1'
#
loop_
_entity.id
_entity.type
_entity.pdbx_description
1 polymer ?
#
loop_
_entity_poly.entity_id
_entity_poly.type
_entity_poly.pdbx_seq_one_letter_code
_entity_poly.pdbx_strand_id
1 'polypeptide(L)'
;MVASAKCSDVSPKIESRILEQVEKLCLFELLFIEEFRENVEGLSAKQLLELINDFLSGEHGEVEAYLFLKLLAYYPKSMANYQLTPLMQTLITSAYYIGQSGFYTSKLSMEDLAKIFHRSKKTIYDCIKKHQKAIEENFKPVMEEEKLRMKAREIALRELVEEEKLRLKQEEKGNK
;
A
#
# COMPACT_ATOMS: atom_id res chain seq x y z
N MET A 1 7.41 -10.91 -40.53
CA MET A 1 6.02 -11.22 -40.15
C MET A 1 6.00 -11.59 -38.68
N VAL A 2 5.52 -10.69 -37.81
CA VAL A 2 5.18 -11.01 -36.42
C VAL A 2 3.78 -10.48 -36.21
N ALA A 3 2.84 -11.38 -35.95
CA ALA A 3 1.45 -11.05 -35.71
C ALA A 3 1.34 -10.29 -34.37
N SER A 4 0.90 -9.04 -34.45
CA SER A 4 0.44 -8.27 -33.30
C SER A 4 -0.84 -8.93 -32.79
N ALA A 5 -0.77 -9.53 -31.60
CA ALA A 5 -1.94 -10.04 -30.91
C ALA A 5 -2.79 -8.83 -30.50
N LYS A 6 -3.97 -8.69 -31.12
CA LYS A 6 -4.98 -7.70 -30.75
C LYS A 6 -5.36 -7.91 -29.28
N CYS A 7 -5.10 -6.88 -28.47
CA CYS A 7 -5.64 -6.76 -27.12
C CYS A 7 -7.17 -6.82 -27.24
N SER A 8 -7.77 -7.89 -26.73
CA SER A 8 -9.20 -8.15 -26.83
C SER A 8 -9.97 -7.06 -26.08
N ASP A 9 -11.00 -6.50 -26.74
CA ASP A 9 -11.97 -5.57 -26.15
C ASP A 9 -12.53 -6.14 -24.84
N VAL A 10 -12.03 -5.65 -23.72
CA VAL A 10 -12.61 -5.93 -22.41
C VAL A 10 -13.90 -5.14 -22.33
N SER A 11 -15.02 -5.81 -22.09
CA SER A 11 -16.32 -5.15 -21.97
C SER A 11 -16.24 -4.01 -20.94
N PRO A 12 -16.80 -2.81 -21.22
CA PRO A 12 -16.74 -1.67 -20.30
C PRO A 12 -17.27 -1.97 -18.89
N LYS A 13 -18.19 -2.95 -18.76
CA LYS A 13 -18.69 -3.44 -17.47
C LYS A 13 -17.68 -4.28 -16.68
N ILE A 14 -16.79 -4.98 -17.38
CA ILE A 14 -15.71 -5.75 -16.79
C ILE A 14 -14.60 -4.79 -16.35
N GLU A 15 -14.30 -3.79 -17.19
CA GLU A 15 -13.31 -2.76 -16.90
C GLU A 15 -13.70 -1.92 -15.67
N SER A 16 -14.98 -1.50 -15.57
CA SER A 16 -15.47 -0.76 -14.41
C SER A 16 -15.46 -1.59 -13.11
N ARG A 17 -15.75 -2.90 -13.19
CA ARG A 17 -15.69 -3.81 -12.04
C ARG A 17 -14.25 -4.12 -11.62
N ILE A 18 -13.32 -4.21 -12.57
CA ILE A 18 -11.90 -4.36 -12.28
C ILE A 18 -11.35 -3.09 -11.63
N LEU A 19 -11.70 -1.91 -12.14
CA LEU A 19 -11.32 -0.63 -11.54
C LEU A 19 -11.90 -0.47 -10.12
N GLU A 20 -13.16 -0.84 -9.88
CA GLU A 20 -13.77 -0.81 -8.55
C GLU A 20 -13.10 -1.81 -7.57
N GLN A 21 -12.66 -2.97 -8.07
CA GLN A 21 -11.92 -3.97 -7.29
C GLN A 21 -10.47 -3.53 -7.03
N VAL A 22 -9.83 -2.89 -8.00
CA VAL A 22 -8.50 -2.30 -7.88
C VAL A 22 -8.53 -1.12 -6.89
N GLU A 23 -9.57 -0.27 -6.92
CA GLU A 23 -9.81 0.74 -5.88
C GLU A 23 -10.01 0.11 -4.50
N LYS A 24 -10.77 -0.99 -4.38
CA LYS A 24 -10.94 -1.73 -3.11
C LYS A 24 -9.67 -2.45 -2.64
N LEU A 25 -8.74 -2.77 -3.53
CA LEU A 25 -7.43 -3.33 -3.20
C LEU A 25 -6.41 -2.24 -2.85
N CYS A 26 -6.48 -1.09 -3.53
CA CYS A 26 -5.77 0.15 -3.15
C CYS A 26 -6.32 0.76 -1.86
N LEU A 27 -7.55 0.45 -1.45
CA LEU A 27 -8.09 0.88 -0.16
C LEU A 27 -7.32 0.27 1.03
N PHE A 28 -6.67 -0.90 0.86
CA PHE A 28 -5.74 -1.40 1.89
C PHE A 28 -4.45 -0.58 1.99
N GLU A 29 -4.09 0.13 0.92
CA GLU A 29 -2.98 1.09 0.83
C GLU A 29 -3.28 2.43 1.53
N LEU A 30 -4.52 2.63 2.02
CA LEU A 30 -5.04 3.93 2.49
C LEU A 30 -5.87 3.88 3.79
N LEU A 31 -6.33 2.71 4.25
CA LEU A 31 -7.23 2.58 5.41
C LEU A 31 -6.67 3.12 6.74
N PHE A 32 -5.37 3.38 6.85
CA PHE A 32 -4.78 4.05 8.02
C PHE A 32 -4.35 5.50 7.78
N ILE A 33 -4.32 5.96 6.52
CA ILE A 33 -3.66 7.23 6.16
C ILE A 33 -4.61 8.43 6.19
N GLU A 34 -5.86 8.26 5.77
CA GLU A 34 -6.78 9.40 5.68
C GLU A 34 -7.43 9.79 7.00
N GLU A 35 -7.70 8.84 7.90
CA GLU A 35 -8.34 9.13 9.20
C GLU A 35 -7.45 9.93 10.17
N PHE A 36 -6.13 9.89 9.99
CA PHE A 36 -5.16 10.48 10.93
C PHE A 36 -4.36 11.64 10.32
N ARG A 37 -4.97 12.43 9.42
CA ARG A 37 -4.28 13.57 8.81
C ARG A 37 -3.93 14.64 9.85
N GLU A 38 -2.63 14.92 9.98
CA GLU A 38 -2.17 16.05 10.77
C GLU A 38 -2.33 17.36 10.01
N ASN A 39 -2.66 18.44 10.71
CA ASN A 39 -2.59 19.79 10.16
C ASN A 39 -1.13 20.29 10.12
N VAL A 40 -0.88 21.38 9.41
CA VAL A 40 0.45 22.01 9.32
C VAL A 40 0.70 23.07 10.41
N GLU A 41 -0.21 23.21 11.38
CA GLU A 41 -0.15 24.27 12.38
C GLU A 41 1.10 24.17 13.26
N GLY A 42 1.86 25.25 13.39
CA GLY A 42 3.12 25.26 14.14
C GLY A 42 4.34 24.79 13.34
N LEU A 43 4.17 24.44 12.06
CA LEU A 43 5.28 24.24 11.13
C LEU A 43 5.42 25.44 10.21
N SER A 44 6.65 25.93 10.07
CA SER A 44 6.98 26.92 9.05
C SER A 44 7.19 26.24 7.70
N ALA A 45 6.90 26.97 6.61
CA ALA A 45 7.23 26.51 5.26
C ALA A 45 8.73 26.21 5.11
N LYS A 46 9.58 26.98 5.80
CA LYS A 46 11.03 26.76 5.82
C LYS A 46 11.40 25.37 6.36
N GLN A 47 10.82 24.95 7.50
CA GLN A 47 11.09 23.62 8.07
C GLN A 47 10.68 22.48 7.13
N LEU A 48 9.54 22.62 6.44
CA LEU A 48 9.10 21.61 5.47
C LEU A 48 10.02 21.57 4.25
N LEU A 49 10.43 22.73 3.74
CA LEU A 49 11.35 22.82 2.60
C LEU A 49 12.74 22.28 2.95
N GLU A 50 13.26 22.58 4.15
CA GLU A 50 14.52 22.01 4.65
C GLU A 50 14.43 20.49 4.69
N LEU A 51 13.37 19.93 5.26
CA LEU A 51 13.18 18.48 5.31
C LEU A 51 13.07 17.85 3.91
N ILE A 52 12.36 18.49 2.97
CA ILE A 52 12.25 18.03 1.59
C ILE A 52 13.62 18.09 0.90
N ASN A 53 14.35 19.19 1.04
CA ASN A 53 15.66 19.36 0.41
C ASN A 53 16.68 18.38 0.99
N ASP A 54 16.68 18.17 2.31
CA ASP A 54 17.53 17.21 2.99
C ASP A 54 17.24 15.79 2.47
N PHE A 55 15.97 15.42 2.31
CA PHE A 55 15.60 14.15 1.67
C PHE A 55 16.06 14.08 0.21
N LEU A 56 15.74 15.07 -0.62
CA LEU A 56 16.08 15.06 -2.05
C LEU A 56 17.60 15.13 -2.33
N SER A 57 18.41 15.55 -1.35
CA SER A 57 19.87 15.52 -1.46
C SER A 57 20.46 14.11 -1.41
N GLY A 58 19.69 13.12 -0.95
CA GLY A 58 20.09 11.72 -0.88
C GLY A 58 19.79 10.93 -2.17
N GLU A 59 20.38 9.75 -2.28
CA GLU A 59 20.08 8.79 -3.35
C GLU A 59 18.81 7.99 -3.01
N HIS A 60 17.70 8.35 -3.62
CA HIS A 60 16.39 7.73 -3.44
C HIS A 60 15.79 7.32 -4.79
N GLY A 61 15.12 6.16 -4.82
CA GLY A 61 14.31 5.75 -5.97
C GLY A 61 12.98 6.50 -6.01
N GLU A 62 12.28 6.36 -7.13
CA GLU A 62 10.97 7.01 -7.34
C GLU A 62 9.94 6.57 -6.29
N VAL A 63 9.98 5.30 -5.88
CA VAL A 63 9.03 4.73 -4.91
C VAL A 63 9.26 5.33 -3.52
N GLU A 64 10.50 5.40 -3.05
CA GLU A 64 10.83 5.97 -1.75
C GLU A 64 10.49 7.46 -1.69
N ALA A 65 10.79 8.19 -2.76
CA ALA A 65 10.45 9.61 -2.88
C ALA A 65 8.93 9.85 -2.85
N TYR A 66 8.17 9.05 -3.61
CA TYR A 66 6.71 9.12 -3.60
C TYR A 66 6.13 8.84 -2.21
N LEU A 67 6.59 7.77 -1.55
CA LEU A 67 6.11 7.40 -0.22
C LEU A 67 6.48 8.44 0.83
N PHE A 68 7.69 8.99 0.78
CA PHE A 68 8.11 10.09 1.66
C PHE A 68 7.22 11.32 1.51
N LEU A 69 6.99 11.79 0.28
CA LEU A 69 6.15 12.97 0.02
C LEU A 69 4.69 12.72 0.44
N LYS A 70 4.18 11.51 0.20
CA LYS A 70 2.86 11.11 0.67
C LYS A 70 2.80 11.20 2.20
N LEU A 71 3.73 10.58 2.92
CA LEU A 71 3.79 10.65 4.39
C LEU A 71 3.92 12.09 4.90
N LEU A 72 4.71 12.93 4.24
CA LEU A 72 4.86 14.34 4.60
C LEU A 72 3.56 15.13 4.41
N ALA A 73 2.78 14.83 3.37
CA ALA A 73 1.52 15.51 3.08
C ALA A 73 0.39 15.13 4.07
N TYR A 74 0.43 13.92 4.63
CA TYR A 74 -0.55 13.43 5.61
C TYR A 74 -0.11 13.65 7.07
N TYR A 75 1.18 13.57 7.35
CA TYR A 75 1.75 13.61 8.71
C TYR A 75 2.91 14.60 8.84
N PRO A 76 2.73 15.88 8.46
CA PRO A 76 3.81 16.84 8.41
C PRO A 76 4.50 17.06 9.76
N LYS A 77 3.77 17.02 10.89
CA LYS A 77 4.37 17.24 12.23
C LYS A 77 5.19 16.05 12.66
N SER A 78 4.65 14.85 12.49
CA SER A 78 5.36 13.63 12.84
C SER A 78 6.60 13.43 11.97
N MET A 79 6.56 13.80 10.69
CA MET A 79 7.72 13.73 9.79
C MET A 79 8.80 14.75 10.17
N ALA A 80 8.40 15.99 10.50
CA ALA A 80 9.31 17.07 10.91
C ALA A 80 9.85 16.92 12.35
N ASN A 81 9.22 16.11 13.20
CA ASN A 81 9.68 15.89 14.56
C ASN A 81 10.88 14.94 14.59
N TYR A 82 12.00 15.38 15.18
CA TYR A 82 13.19 14.55 15.34
C TYR A 82 12.90 13.24 16.11
N GLN A 83 12.00 13.28 17.09
CA GLN A 83 11.58 12.10 17.84
C GLN A 83 10.43 11.39 17.12
N LEU A 84 10.49 10.06 17.09
CA LEU A 84 9.40 9.23 16.57
C LEU A 84 8.15 9.39 17.45
N THR A 85 7.12 10.02 16.90
CA THR A 85 5.80 10.09 17.53
C THR A 85 5.17 8.70 17.61
N PRO A 86 4.21 8.46 18.54
CA PRO A 86 3.50 7.18 18.60
C PRO A 86 2.87 6.78 17.25
N LEU A 87 2.26 7.74 16.56
CA LEU A 87 1.70 7.55 15.22
C LEU A 87 2.75 7.08 14.22
N MET A 88 3.91 7.75 14.20
CA MET A 88 5.01 7.37 13.30
C MET A 88 5.57 5.98 13.63
N GLN A 89 5.64 5.62 14.91
CA GLN A 89 6.05 4.28 15.35
C GLN A 89 5.09 3.21 14.83
N THR A 90 3.77 3.48 14.91
CA THR A 90 2.75 2.60 14.33
C THR A 90 2.92 2.50 12.82
N LEU A 91 3.07 3.60 12.10
CA LEU A 91 3.23 3.59 10.63
C LEU A 91 4.47 2.81 10.17
N ILE A 92 5.63 3.03 10.81
CA ILE A 92 6.87 2.30 10.51
C ILE A 92 6.67 0.81 10.73
N THR A 93 6.09 0.45 11.87
CA THR A 93 5.94 -0.96 12.26
C THR A 93 4.91 -1.65 11.36
N SER A 94 3.80 -0.99 11.06
CA SER A 94 2.81 -1.45 10.08
C SER A 94 3.43 -1.61 8.69
N ALA A 95 4.19 -0.63 8.19
CA ALA A 95 4.85 -0.74 6.89
C ALA A 95 5.80 -1.95 6.81
N TYR A 96 6.53 -2.24 7.88
CA TYR A 96 7.43 -3.40 7.95
C TYR A 96 6.70 -4.76 7.96
N TYR A 97 5.62 -4.89 8.75
CA TYR A 97 4.93 -6.17 8.92
C TYR A 97 3.80 -6.40 7.92
N ILE A 98 3.04 -5.34 7.60
CA ILE A 98 1.83 -5.38 6.77
C ILE A 98 2.16 -5.26 5.29
N GLY A 99 3.19 -4.50 4.92
CA GLY A 99 3.45 -3.87 3.60
C GLY A 99 3.38 -4.72 2.32
N GLN A 100 2.34 -5.54 2.14
CA GLN A 100 2.12 -6.52 1.09
C GLN A 100 0.62 -6.85 0.93
N SER A 101 -0.20 -5.83 0.69
CA SER A 101 -1.56 -6.03 0.18
C SER A 101 -1.85 -4.90 -0.80
N GLY A 102 -1.54 -5.12 -2.07
CA GLY A 102 -1.77 -4.12 -3.11
C GLY A 102 -0.97 -4.40 -4.36
N PHE A 103 0.30 -3.96 -4.41
CA PHE A 103 1.05 -3.95 -5.68
C PHE A 103 2.56 -4.28 -5.58
N TYR A 104 3.16 -4.30 -4.39
CA TYR A 104 4.59 -4.60 -4.21
C TYR A 104 4.80 -5.99 -3.59
N THR A 105 5.46 -6.89 -4.32
CA THR A 105 5.69 -8.28 -3.91
C THR A 105 6.85 -8.45 -2.91
N SER A 106 7.64 -7.41 -2.66
CA SER A 106 8.79 -7.44 -1.75
C SER A 106 8.53 -6.59 -0.51
N LYS A 107 8.77 -7.17 0.67
CA LYS A 107 8.75 -6.43 1.94
C LYS A 107 9.71 -5.26 1.83
N LEU A 108 9.28 -4.07 2.29
CA LEU A 108 10.20 -2.93 2.42
C LEU A 108 11.36 -3.36 3.33
N SER A 109 12.57 -3.20 2.83
CA SER A 109 13.76 -3.48 3.62
C SER A 109 13.90 -2.45 4.74
N MET A 110 14.70 -2.78 5.75
CA MET A 110 15.08 -1.82 6.80
C MET A 110 15.73 -0.57 6.24
N GLU A 111 16.37 -0.69 5.07
CA GLU A 111 16.97 0.45 4.38
C GLU A 111 15.91 1.33 3.72
N ASP A 112 14.92 0.72 3.07
CA ASP A 112 13.84 1.47 2.41
C ASP A 112 13.02 2.23 3.46
N LEU A 113 12.72 1.59 4.59
CA LEU A 113 12.05 2.25 5.72
C LEU A 113 12.88 3.40 6.29
N ALA A 114 14.20 3.22 6.44
CA ALA A 114 15.09 4.28 6.91
C ALA A 114 15.08 5.49 5.94
N LYS A 115 15.06 5.23 4.63
CA LYS A 115 14.93 6.26 3.60
C LYS A 115 13.55 6.94 3.68
N ILE A 116 12.46 6.19 3.52
CA ILE A 116 11.08 6.67 3.47
C ILE A 116 10.70 7.51 4.70
N PHE A 117 11.08 7.06 5.89
CA PHE A 117 10.75 7.78 7.13
C PHE A 117 11.80 8.83 7.51
N HIS A 118 12.87 8.96 6.70
CA HIS A 118 13.99 9.86 6.95
C HIS A 118 14.57 9.70 8.37
N ARG A 119 14.85 8.46 8.76
CA ARG A 119 15.40 8.10 10.09
C ARG A 119 16.55 7.12 9.96
N SER A 120 17.41 7.06 10.96
CA SER A 120 18.51 6.09 10.97
C SER A 120 17.98 4.65 11.00
N LYS A 121 18.71 3.72 10.36
CA LYS A 121 18.39 2.27 10.41
C LYS A 121 18.26 1.75 11.84
N LYS A 122 19.06 2.28 12.78
CA LYS A 122 18.99 1.95 14.21
C LYS A 122 17.65 2.38 14.81
N THR A 123 17.21 3.60 14.54
CA THR A 123 15.92 4.12 15.00
C THR A 123 14.75 3.28 14.49
N ILE A 124 14.78 2.89 13.21
CA ILE A 124 13.78 1.99 12.63
C ILE A 124 13.81 0.63 13.33
N TYR A 125 14.99 0.06 13.55
CA TYR A 125 15.16 -1.25 14.20
C TYR A 125 14.62 -1.25 15.63
N ASP A 126 15.00 -0.25 16.43
CA ASP A 126 14.55 -0.11 17.81
C ASP A 126 13.03 0.07 17.87
N CYS A 127 12.45 0.83 16.93
CA CYS A 127 11.01 1.02 16.81
C CYS A 127 10.29 -0.31 16.56
N ILE A 128 10.71 -1.06 15.54
CA ILE A 128 10.11 -2.35 15.17
C ILE A 128 10.24 -3.35 16.32
N LYS A 129 11.44 -3.47 16.91
CA LYS A 129 11.70 -4.40 18.01
C LYS A 129 10.83 -4.09 19.23
N LYS A 130 10.65 -2.81 19.55
CA LYS A 130 9.82 -2.37 20.68
C LYS A 130 8.33 -2.72 20.48
N HIS A 131 7.84 -2.63 19.25
CA HIS A 131 6.43 -2.85 18.93
C HIS A 131 6.12 -4.25 18.39
N GLN A 132 7.15 -5.09 18.22
CA GLN A 132 7.02 -6.46 17.71
C GLN A 132 5.98 -7.26 18.49
N LYS A 133 6.05 -7.25 19.83
CA LYS A 133 5.11 -8.01 20.66
C LYS A 133 3.66 -7.54 20.48
N ALA A 134 3.43 -6.23 20.47
CA ALA A 134 2.09 -5.66 20.28
C ALA A 134 1.51 -5.97 18.89
N ILE A 135 2.35 -6.06 17.86
CA ILE A 135 1.95 -6.43 16.50
C ILE A 135 1.63 -7.93 16.44
N GLU A 136 2.49 -8.77 17.02
CA GLU A 136 2.28 -10.23 17.05
C GLU A 136 0.99 -10.61 17.77
N GLU A 137 0.62 -9.88 18.82
CA GLU A 137 -0.59 -10.13 19.61
C GLU A 137 -1.85 -9.53 18.95
N ASN A 138 -1.79 -8.29 18.43
CA ASN A 138 -3.00 -7.58 17.98
C ASN A 138 -3.20 -7.60 16.46
N PHE A 139 -2.13 -7.58 15.68
CA PHE A 139 -2.20 -7.39 14.22
C PHE A 139 -2.04 -8.71 13.46
N LYS A 140 -1.20 -9.62 13.93
CA LYS A 140 -0.99 -10.92 13.26
C LYS A 140 -2.29 -11.72 13.08
N PRO A 141 -3.19 -11.82 14.08
CA PRO A 141 -4.46 -12.54 13.90
C PRO A 141 -5.35 -11.88 12.83
N VAL A 142 -5.45 -10.55 12.86
CA VAL A 142 -6.25 -9.76 11.89
C VAL A 142 -5.69 -9.91 10.48
N MET A 143 -4.37 -9.88 10.33
CA MET A 143 -3.71 -10.07 9.04
C MET A 143 -3.91 -11.47 8.47
N GLU A 144 -3.84 -12.51 9.30
CA GLU A 144 -4.12 -13.88 8.84
C GLU A 144 -5.59 -14.07 8.48
N GLU A 145 -6.52 -13.47 9.23
CA GLU A 145 -7.93 -13.46 8.90
C GLU A 145 -8.19 -12.77 7.55
N GLU A 146 -7.59 -11.60 7.31
CA GLU A 146 -7.79 -10.88 6.05
C GLU A 146 -7.15 -11.61 4.87
N LYS A 147 -5.99 -12.26 5.05
CA LYS A 147 -5.41 -13.14 4.02
C LYS A 147 -6.37 -14.28 3.65
N LEU A 148 -7.05 -14.88 4.64
CA LEU A 148 -8.04 -15.93 4.39
C LEU A 148 -9.24 -15.39 3.63
N ARG A 149 -9.74 -14.20 4.01
CA ARG A 149 -10.83 -13.51 3.29
C ARG A 149 -10.45 -13.19 1.85
N MET A 150 -9.24 -12.70 1.62
CA MET A 150 -8.70 -12.42 0.30
C MET A 150 -8.65 -13.68 -0.57
N LYS A 151 -8.13 -14.80 -0.04
CA LYS A 151 -8.13 -16.08 -0.75
C LYS A 151 -9.54 -16.57 -1.05
N ALA A 152 -10.47 -16.43 -0.11
CA ALA A 152 -11.87 -16.82 -0.31
C ALA A 152 -12.53 -15.99 -1.43
N ARG A 153 -12.28 -14.67 -1.46
CA ARG A 153 -12.74 -13.79 -2.55
C ARG A 153 -12.13 -14.16 -3.89
N GLU A 154 -10.84 -14.49 -3.94
CA GLU A 154 -10.16 -14.90 -5.17
C GLU A 154 -10.75 -16.20 -5.74
N ILE A 155 -11.02 -17.18 -4.87
CA ILE A 155 -11.66 -18.45 -5.26
C ILE A 155 -13.08 -18.19 -5.79
N ALA A 156 -13.90 -17.43 -5.05
CA ALA A 156 -15.26 -17.10 -5.48
C ALA A 156 -15.27 -16.34 -6.83
N LEU A 157 -14.32 -15.43 -7.04
CA LEU A 157 -14.17 -14.72 -8.31
C LEU A 157 -13.80 -15.69 -9.44
N ARG A 158 -12.91 -16.65 -9.19
CA ARG A 158 -12.50 -17.65 -10.17
C ARG A 158 -13.69 -18.53 -10.59
N GLU A 159 -14.48 -18.99 -9.62
CA GLU A 159 -15.68 -19.78 -9.87
C GLU A 159 -16.71 -19.00 -10.70
N LEU A 160 -16.99 -17.73 -10.35
CA LEU A 160 -17.88 -16.87 -11.13
C LEU A 160 -17.40 -16.66 -12.57
N VAL A 161 -16.09 -16.47 -12.76
CA VAL A 161 -15.50 -16.31 -14.10
C VAL A 161 -15.62 -17.61 -14.92
N GLU A 162 -15.45 -18.77 -14.30
CA GLU A 162 -15.62 -20.07 -14.97
C GLU A 162 -17.08 -20.34 -15.33
N GLU A 163 -18.03 -20.03 -14.44
CA GLU A 163 -19.47 -20.14 -14.71
C GLU A 163 -19.91 -19.23 -15.86
N GLU A 164 -19.49 -17.96 -15.85
CA GLU A 164 -19.83 -17.01 -16.92
C GLU A 164 -19.22 -17.43 -18.27
N LYS A 165 -17.98 -17.95 -18.28
CA LYS A 165 -17.35 -18.52 -19.48
C LYS A 165 -18.12 -19.72 -20.03
N LEU A 166 -18.69 -20.56 -19.16
CA LEU A 166 -19.50 -21.70 -19.58
C LEU A 166 -20.85 -21.25 -20.14
N ARG A 167 -21.49 -20.24 -19.53
CA ARG A 167 -22.76 -19.68 -20.02
C ARG A 167 -22.61 -19.11 -21.43
N LEU A 168 -21.59 -18.30 -21.67
CA LEU A 168 -21.30 -17.72 -23.00
C LEU A 168 -21.10 -18.81 -24.07
N LYS A 169 -20.41 -19.92 -23.74
CA LYS A 169 -20.23 -21.05 -24.66
C LYS A 169 -21.53 -21.79 -24.98
N GLN A 170 -22.51 -21.79 -24.07
CA GLN A 170 -23.82 -22.40 -24.30
C GLN A 170 -24.71 -21.48 -25.14
N GLU A 171 -24.68 -20.17 -24.90
CA GLU A 171 -25.40 -19.17 -25.70
C GLU A 171 -24.88 -19.11 -27.15
N GLU A 172 -23.57 -19.22 -27.37
CA GLU A 172 -22.98 -19.34 -28.70
C GLU A 172 -23.40 -20.61 -29.45
N LYS A 173 -23.69 -21.70 -28.72
CA LYS A 173 -24.17 -22.96 -29.31
C LYS A 173 -25.68 -22.96 -29.55
N GLY A 174 -26.46 -22.19 -28.80
CA GLY A 174 -27.91 -22.06 -28.96
C GLY A 174 -28.35 -21.09 -30.06
N ASN A 175 -27.45 -20.25 -30.57
CA ASN A 175 -27.69 -19.30 -31.67
C ASN A 175 -27.24 -19.83 -33.06
N LYS A 176 -27.09 -21.15 -33.22
CA LYS A 176 -26.87 -21.83 -34.51
C LYS A 176 -28.05 -22.74 -34.83
#